data_AF-J2GK54-F1
#
_entry.id   AF-J2GK54-F1
#
_cell.length_a   1.000
_cell.length_b   1.000
_cell.length_c   1.000
_cell.angle_alpha   90.00
_cell.angle_beta   90.00
_cell.angle_gamma   90.00
#
_symmetry.space_group_name_H-M   'P 1'
#
loop_
_entity.id
_entity.type
_entity.pdbx_description
1 polymer ?
#
loop_
_entity_poly.entity_id
_entity_poly.type
_entity_poly.pdbx_seq_one_letter_code
_entity_poly.pdbx_strand_id
1 'polypeptide(L)' 'MSEHPFWFKATATVVVVIVILALLTSVAFFQLLALVGLVVVCTSKGVLEWKKNRDWAVIILGLVALQIVIVINAFYHFFT' A
#
# COMPACT_ATOMS: atom_id res chain seq x y z
N MET A 1 2.83 20.99 -11.42
CA MET A 1 2.01 19.96 -10.75
C MET A 1 2.16 18.69 -11.56
N SER A 2 2.91 17.70 -11.08
CA SER A 2 3.04 16.42 -11.80
C SER A 2 1.74 15.66 -11.57
N GLU A 3 0.87 15.63 -12.58
CA GLU A 3 -0.37 14.88 -12.55
C GLU A 3 -0.03 13.41 -12.29
N HIS A 4 -0.32 12.93 -11.08
CA HIS A 4 -0.26 11.50 -10.82
C HIS A 4 -1.19 10.80 -11.80
N PRO A 5 -0.76 9.71 -12.45
CA PRO A 5 -1.55 9.06 -13.48
C PRO A 5 -2.93 8.68 -12.93
N PHE A 6 -3.99 8.86 -13.72
CA PHE A 6 -5.37 8.60 -13.31
C PHE A 6 -5.55 7.23 -12.64
N TRP A 7 -4.88 6.21 -13.19
CA TRP A 7 -4.82 4.86 -12.64
C TRP A 7 -4.35 4.82 -11.18
N PHE A 8 -3.31 5.59 -10.81
CA PHE A 8 -2.84 5.64 -9.42
C PHE A 8 -3.89 6.23 -8.47
N LYS A 9 -4.59 7.27 -8.93
CA LYS A 9 -5.67 7.91 -8.16
C LYS A 9 -6.85 6.97 -7.97
N ALA A 10 -7.25 6.25 -9.01
CA ALA A 10 -8.30 5.23 -8.95
C ALA A 10 -7.93 4.09 -7.99
N THR A 11 -6.70 3.54 -8.10
CA THR A 11 -6.23 2.48 -7.20
C THR A 11 -6.18 2.96 -5.75
N ALA A 12 -5.67 4.16 -5.48
CA ALA A 12 -5.63 4.71 -4.14
C ALA A 12 -7.04 4.87 -3.53
N THR A 13 -8.02 5.35 -4.31
CA THR A 13 -9.42 5.44 -3.86
C THR A 13 -9.99 4.07 -3.50
N VAL A 14 -9.77 3.05 -4.34
CA VAL A 14 -10.22 1.68 -4.05
C VAL A 14 -9.59 1.14 -2.77
N VAL A 15 -8.29 1.34 -2.58
CA VAL A 15 -7.58 0.92 -1.35
C VAL A 15 -8.14 1.63 -0.12
N VAL A 16 -8.44 2.92 -0.21
CA VAL A 16 -9.05 3.68 0.90
C VAL A 16 -10.42 3.12 1.26
N VAL A 17 -11.26 2.79 0.27
CA VAL A 17 -12.57 2.15 0.54
C VAL A 17 -12.39 0.81 1.24
N ILE A 18 -11.43 -0.01 0.81
CA ILE A 18 -11.11 -1.29 1.44
C ILE A 18 -10.64 -1.10 2.89
N VAL A 19 -9.80 -0.09 3.16
CA VAL A 19 -9.35 0.25 4.52
C VAL A 19 -10.53 0.65 5.40
N ILE A 20 -11.44 1.47 4.90
CA ILE A 20 -12.64 1.89 5.64
C ILE A 20 -13.50 0.66 5.97
N LEU A 21 -13.73 -0.23 5.01
CA LEU A 21 -14.45 -1.49 5.23
C LEU A 21 -13.72 -2.38 6.24
N ALA A 22 -12.39 -2.47 6.17
CA ALA A 22 -11.59 -3.24 7.12
C ALA A 22 -11.75 -2.73 8.55
N LEU A 23 -11.79 -1.42 8.76
CA LEU A 23 -12.02 -0.81 10.06
C LEU A 23 -13.45 -1.03 10.56
N LEU A 24 -14.44 -0.94 9.66
CA LEU A 24 -15.85 -1.09 10.02
C LEU A 24 -16.20 -2.54 10.40
N THR A 25 -15.75 -3.50 9.59
CA THR A 25 -16.13 -4.90 9.76
C THR A 25 -15.18 -5.65 10.70
N SER A 26 -13.97 -5.13 10.95
CA SER A 26 -12.90 -5.82 11.73
C SER A 26 -12.62 -7.26 11.27
N VAL A 27 -12.92 -7.57 10.00
CA VAL A 27 -12.68 -8.88 9.41
C VAL A 27 -11.24 -8.93 8.93
N ALA A 28 -10.50 -9.96 9.37
CA ALA A 28 -9.10 -10.15 9.05
C ALA A 28 -8.83 -10.21 7.53
N PHE A 29 -9.77 -10.70 6.73
CA PHE A 29 -9.69 -10.68 5.27
C PHE A 29 -9.60 -9.26 4.69
N PHE A 30 -10.45 -8.32 5.14
CA PHE A 30 -10.39 -6.93 4.67
C PHE A 30 -9.13 -6.22 5.17
N GLN A 31 -8.66 -6.55 6.37
CA GLN A 31 -7.39 -6.02 6.90
C GLN A 31 -6.19 -6.47 6.06
N LEU A 32 -6.16 -7.73 5.63
CA LEU A 32 -5.15 -8.24 4.70
C LEU A 32 -5.23 -7.56 3.33
N LEU A 33 -6.44 -7.43 2.78
CA LEU A 33 -6.66 -6.77 1.50
C LEU A 33 -6.21 -5.29 1.56
N ALA A 34 -6.47 -4.61 2.68
CA ALA A 34 -6.03 -3.25 2.95
C ALA A 34 -4.50 -3.14 3.02
N LEU A 35 -3.84 -4.06 3.74
CA LEU A 35 -2.37 -4.12 3.84
C LEU A 35 -1.71 -4.31 2.47
N VAL A 36 -2.22 -5.25 1.66
CA VAL A 36 -1.71 -5.49 0.29
C VAL A 36 -1.93 -4.26 -0.59
N GLY A 37 -3.12 -3.66 -0.52
CA GLY A 37 -3.44 -2.43 -1.24
C GLY A 37 -2.49 -1.28 -0.91
N LEU A 38 -2.12 -1.15 0.37
CA LEU A 38 -1.21 -0.12 0.85
C LEU A 38 0.21 -0.32 0.31
N VAL A 39 0.70 -1.56 0.29
CA VAL A 39 2.00 -1.92 -0.33
C VAL A 39 2.02 -1.54 -1.81
N VAL A 40 0.95 -1.84 -2.56
CA VAL A 40 0.86 -1.52 -3.99
C VAL A 40 0.90 -0.01 -4.23
N VAL A 41 0.16 0.77 -3.43
CA VAL A 41 0.13 2.23 -3.52
C VAL A 41 1.49 2.84 -3.15
N CYS A 42 2.10 2.39 -2.07
CA CYS A 42 3.40 2.89 -1.63
C CYS A 42 4.52 2.53 -2.62
N THR A 43 4.52 1.31 -3.16
CA THR A 43 5.47 0.90 -4.21
C THR A 43 5.31 1.74 -5.46
N SER A 44 4.07 1.91 -5.94
CA SER A 44 3.79 2.73 -7.12
C SER A 44 4.22 4.18 -6.92
N LYS A 45 3.99 4.75 -5.73
CA LYS A 45 4.43 6.11 -5.38
C LYS A 45 5.95 6.21 -5.31
N GLY A 46 6.61 5.23 -4.70
CA GLY A 46 8.07 5.16 -4.61
C GLY A 46 8.72 5.13 -6.00
N VAL A 47 8.20 4.31 -6.91
CA VAL A 47 8.66 4.26 -8.31
C VAL A 47 8.40 5.59 -9.04
N LEU A 48 7.25 6.22 -8.81
CA LEU A 48 6.93 7.52 -9.44
C LEU A 48 7.87 8.64 -8.95
N GLU A 49 8.14 8.68 -7.64
CA GLU A 49 9.04 9.66 -7.03
C GLU A 49 10.51 9.37 -7.35
N TRP A 50 10.89 8.15 -7.75
CA TRP A 50 12.27 7.79 -8.12
C TRP A 50 12.84 8.68 -9.22
N LYS A 51 12.00 9.06 -10.19
CA LYS A 51 12.40 9.95 -11.29
C LYS A 51 12.52 11.41 -10.88
N LYS A 52 11.83 11.82 -9.81
CA LYS A 52 11.70 13.21 -9.39
C LYS A 52 12.64 13.56 -8.24
N ASN A 53 12.71 12.71 -7.22
CA ASN A 53 13.57 12.90 -6.07
C ASN A 53 13.98 11.55 -5.47
N ARG A 54 15.23 11.16 -5.75
CA ARG A 54 15.73 9.81 -5.48
C ARG A 54 15.82 9.49 -3.99
N ASP A 55 16.17 10.46 -3.14
CA ASP A 55 16.23 10.27 -1.69
C ASP A 55 14.85 9.94 -1.09
N TRP A 56 13.81 10.67 -1.49
CA TRP A 56 12.44 10.40 -1.04
C TRP A 56 11.91 9.05 -1.54
N ALA A 57 12.27 8.67 -2.76
CA ALA A 57 11.90 7.38 -3.31
C ALA A 57 12.53 6.23 -2.53
N VAL A 58 13.80 6.34 -2.13
CA VAL A 58 14.49 5.34 -1.30
C VAL A 58 13.83 5.23 0.08
N ILE A 59 13.45 6.34 0.72
CA ILE A 59 12.73 6.33 2.00
C ILE A 59 11.38 5.61 1.87
N ILE A 60 10.61 5.93 0.81
CA ILE A 60 9.30 5.30 0.57
C ILE A 60 9.47 3.80 0.29
N LEU A 61 10.45 3.40 -0.53
CA LEU A 61 10.71 2.00 -0.83
C LEU A 61 11.25 1.22 0.39
N GLY A 62 12.05 1.87 1.24
CA GLY A 62 12.46 1.30 2.53
C GLY A 62 11.27 1.02 3.45
N LEU A 63 10.33 1.97 3.54
CA LEU A 63 9.08 1.78 4.28
C LEU A 63 8.23 0.63 3.69
N VAL A 64 8.17 0.53 2.36
CA VAL A 64 7.48 -0.57 1.65
C VAL A 64 8.10 -1.93 2.00
N ALA A 65 9.43 -2.04 2.01
CA ALA A 65 10.10 -3.28 2.36
C ALA A 65 9.71 -3.75 3.78
N LEU A 66 9.63 -2.81 4.73
CA LEU A 66 9.17 -3.12 6.09
C LEU A 66 7.68 -3.50 6.14
N GLN A 67 6.83 -2.82 5.36
CA GLN A 67 5.42 -3.20 5.22
C GLN A 67 5.26 -4.61 4.66
N ILE A 68 6.06 -5.01 3.67
CA ILE A 68 6.00 -6.36 3.09
C ILE A 68 6.27 -7.43 4.15
N VAL A 69 7.24 -7.23 5.05
CA VAL A 69 7.50 -8.17 6.15
C VAL A 69 6.28 -8.31 7.06
N ILE A 70 5.63 -7.20 7.39
CA ILE A 70 4.40 -7.18 8.20
C ILE A 70 3.27 -7.91 7.46
N VAL A 71 3.12 -7.67 6.15
CA VAL A 71 2.11 -8.35 5.32
C VAL A 71 2.35 -9.85 5.31
N ILE A 72 3.58 -10.32 5.10
CA ILE A 72 3.91 -11.75 5.10
C ILE A 72 3.58 -12.38 6.46
N ASN A 73 3.92 -11.72 7.57
CA ASN A 73 3.60 -12.20 8.90
C ASN A 73 2.08 -12.26 9.14
N ALA A 74 1.34 -11.24 8.71
CA ALA A 74 -0.12 -11.22 8.80
C ALA A 74 -0.77 -12.31 7.95
N PHE A 75 -0.22 -12.58 6.76
CA PHE A 75 -0.65 -13.70 5.91
C PHE A 75 -0.40 -15.04 6.61
N TYR A 76 0.79 -15.24 7.18
CA TYR A 76 1.12 -16.47 7.89
C TYR A 76 0.14 -16.75 9.04
N HIS A 77 -0.14 -15.74 9.87
CA HIS A 77 -1.08 -15.84 10.99
C HIS A 77 -2.56 -15.98 10.56
N PHE A 78 -2.92 -15.58 9.35
CA PHE A 78 -4.28 -15.77 8.85
C PHE A 78 -4.53 -17.18 8.31
N PHE A 79 -3.48 -17.83 7.79
CA PHE A 79 -3.57 -19.16 7.18
C PHE A 79 -3.18 -20.32 8.12
N THR A 80 -2.48 -20.05 9.22
CA THR A 80 -2.20 -20.99 10.34
C THR A 80 -3.21 -20.80 11.46
#